data_AF-A0A0P4W3G5-F1
#
_entry.id   AF-A0A0P4W3G5-F1
#
_cell.length_a   1.000
_cell.length_b   1.000
_cell.length_c   1.000
_cell.angle_alpha   90.00
_cell.angle_beta   90.00
_cell.angle_gamma   90.00
#
_symmetry.space_group_name_H-M   'P 1'
#
loop_
_entity.id
_entity.type
_entity.pdbx_description
1 polymer ?
#
loop_
_entity_poly.entity_id
_entity_poly.type
_entity_poly.pdbx_seq_one_letter_code
_entity_poly.pdbx_strand_id
1 'polypeptide(L)'
;MNSVHRGLSLYEFLTEAELLHYFNNFKNNLKVQNVSQIKFVTDEDLQAVGMSRPEIRRLKKYFHKYCPQTYLSKFKKILLARREGNDEGEVVVPDETGERPSVRVPSKHIIPADAIVINKELGVGEFGVVQQGVWTNEEGERIQVAIKCLSKERMQTQPMEFLKEASIMHNINSEHIVRLYGVVLDTNALMLVTELAPLRSLLECIKEPSLRVSFPVVSLCHFSIQICDGMSYLEGKRLIHRDLAARNILVFSKNKIKISDFGLSRALGVGKDYYQTNFNVNLKLPIAWFVFTSDSLVYISQPYIKQWKVF
;
A
#
# COMPACT_ATOMS: atom_id res chain seq x y z
N MET A 1 7.65 26.83 -13.62
CA MET A 1 7.66 26.92 -12.15
C MET A 1 6.24 26.66 -11.67
N ASN A 2 5.91 25.46 -11.19
CA ASN A 2 4.60 25.21 -10.56
C ASN A 2 4.74 24.19 -9.44
N SER A 3 4.39 24.64 -8.25
CA SER A 3 4.52 24.00 -6.94
C SER A 3 3.45 22.94 -6.74
N VAL A 4 3.83 21.66 -6.69
CA VAL A 4 2.93 20.55 -6.35
C VAL A 4 3.60 19.64 -5.32
N HIS A 5 3.93 20.14 -4.12
CA HIS A 5 4.43 19.28 -3.01
C HIS A 5 4.26 19.83 -1.59
N ARG A 6 3.38 20.81 -1.31
CA ARG A 6 3.21 21.26 0.08
C ARG A 6 2.15 20.43 0.82
N GLY A 7 2.60 19.71 1.85
CA GLY A 7 1.73 19.24 2.94
C GLY A 7 1.08 20.43 3.66
N LEU A 8 0.11 20.16 4.53
CA LEU A 8 -0.48 21.21 5.37
C LEU A 8 0.64 21.90 6.14
N SER A 9 0.81 23.20 5.91
CA SER A 9 1.74 24.00 6.68
C SER A 9 1.30 24.04 8.15
N LEU A 10 2.24 24.28 9.06
CA LEU A 10 1.91 24.47 10.48
C LEU A 10 0.86 25.58 10.68
N TYR A 11 0.90 26.61 9.82
CA TYR A 11 -0.06 27.70 9.80
C TYR A 11 -1.47 27.19 9.49
N GLU A 12 -1.65 26.52 8.34
CA GLU A 12 -2.95 25.97 7.93
C GLU A 12 -3.49 24.97 8.95
N PHE A 13 -2.64 24.09 9.49
CA PHE A 13 -3.02 23.13 10.52
C PHE A 13 -3.59 23.80 11.78
N LEU A 14 -2.90 24.84 12.29
CA LEU A 14 -3.38 25.57 13.47
C LEU A 14 -4.60 26.43 13.17
N THR A 15 -4.75 26.94 11.94
CA THR A 15 -5.97 27.62 11.49
C THR A 15 -7.17 26.67 11.56
N GLU A 16 -7.08 25.49 10.95
CA GLU A 16 -8.21 24.55 10.93
C GLU A 16 -8.50 23.92 12.31
N ALA A 17 -7.51 23.89 13.21
CA ALA A 17 -7.68 23.46 14.59
C ALA A 17 -8.22 24.57 15.53
N GLU A 18 -8.47 25.78 15.01
CA GLU A 18 -8.86 26.98 15.79
C GLU A 18 -7.82 27.38 16.85
N LEU A 19 -6.53 27.16 16.56
CA LEU A 19 -5.39 27.38 17.45
C LEU A 19 -4.33 28.29 16.84
N LEU A 20 -4.69 29.06 15.80
CA LEU A 20 -3.76 29.92 15.05
C LEU A 20 -3.01 30.93 15.91
N HIS A 21 -3.63 31.41 16.99
CA HIS A 21 -3.02 32.37 17.91
C HIS A 21 -1.77 31.81 18.63
N TYR A 22 -1.60 30.49 18.68
CA TYR A 22 -0.37 29.86 19.20
C TYR A 22 0.74 29.73 18.16
N PHE A 23 0.54 30.09 16.89
CA PHE A 23 1.51 29.86 15.81
C PHE A 23 2.92 30.38 16.12
N ASN A 24 3.02 31.60 16.65
CA ASN A 24 4.32 32.19 17.03
C ASN A 24 4.96 31.45 18.21
N ASN A 25 4.18 30.98 19.18
CA ASN A 25 4.70 30.19 20.30
C ASN A 25 5.21 28.82 19.82
N PHE A 26 4.50 28.17 18.90
CA PHE A 26 4.98 26.93 18.28
C PHE A 26 6.30 27.15 17.53
N LYS A 27 6.40 28.22 16.74
CA LYS A 27 7.58 28.48 15.91
C LYS A 27 8.78 28.97 16.69
N ASN A 28 8.59 29.92 17.60
CA ASN A 28 9.67 30.66 18.26
C ASN A 28 10.07 30.00 19.59
N ASN A 29 9.10 29.51 20.36
CA ASN A 29 9.36 28.95 21.69
C ASN A 29 9.57 27.43 21.61
N LEU A 30 8.64 26.71 20.97
CA LEU A 30 8.70 25.25 20.83
C LEU A 30 9.58 24.78 19.65
N LYS A 31 10.05 25.71 18.82
CA LYS A 31 10.87 25.44 17.62
C LYS A 31 10.25 24.44 16.64
N VAL A 32 8.92 24.36 16.61
CA VAL A 32 8.14 23.54 15.69
C VAL A 32 8.01 24.29 14.36
N GLN A 33 8.66 23.77 13.32
CA GLN A 33 8.66 24.31 11.96
C GLN A 33 7.59 23.66 11.07
N ASN A 34 7.17 22.45 11.40
CA ASN A 34 6.20 21.67 10.63
C ASN A 34 5.31 20.83 11.54
N VAL A 35 4.19 20.34 11.00
CA VAL A 35 3.18 19.62 11.79
C VAL A 35 3.73 18.32 12.38
N SER A 36 4.62 17.60 11.69
CA SER A 36 5.14 16.30 12.14
C SER A 36 5.94 16.39 13.45
N GLN A 37 6.53 17.55 13.74
CA GLN A 37 7.27 17.83 14.97
C GLN A 37 6.38 18.01 16.21
N ILE A 38 5.07 18.27 16.05
CA ILE A 38 4.13 18.38 17.18
C ILE A 38 4.14 17.10 18.04
N LYS A 39 4.51 15.94 17.45
CA LYS A 39 4.65 14.67 18.20
C LYS A 39 5.62 14.72 19.37
N PHE A 40 6.62 15.58 19.29
CA PHE A 40 7.71 15.66 20.26
C PHE A 40 7.40 16.68 21.35
N VAL A 41 6.29 17.41 21.23
CA VAL A 41 5.87 18.43 22.20
C VAL A 41 5.04 17.76 23.30
N THR A 42 5.47 17.92 24.55
CA THR A 42 4.80 17.33 25.72
C THR A 42 3.62 18.18 26.19
N ASP A 43 2.77 17.62 27.05
CA ASP A 43 1.67 18.41 27.66
C ASP A 43 2.19 19.54 28.57
N GLU A 44 3.39 19.39 29.12
CA GLU A 44 4.06 20.39 29.95
C GLU A 44 4.55 21.56 29.08
N ASP A 45 5.17 21.26 27.93
CA ASP A 45 5.58 22.29 26.96
C ASP A 45 4.40 23.10 26.44
N LEU A 46 3.27 22.44 26.15
CA LEU A 46 2.04 23.08 25.67
C LEU A 46 1.43 23.99 26.76
N GLN A 47 1.46 23.56 28.03
CA GLN A 47 1.02 24.39 29.14
C GLN A 47 1.95 25.58 29.36
N ALA A 48 3.26 25.41 29.18
CA ALA A 48 4.25 26.48 29.31
C ALA A 48 4.05 27.62 28.28
N VAL A 49 3.47 27.31 27.12
CA VAL A 49 3.08 28.33 26.11
C VAL A 49 1.65 28.87 26.27
N GLY A 50 1.00 28.56 27.39
CA GLY A 50 -0.29 29.12 27.78
C GLY A 50 -1.52 28.34 27.31
N MET A 51 -1.38 27.16 26.71
CA MET A 51 -2.56 26.37 26.31
C MET A 51 -3.29 25.77 27.51
N SER A 52 -4.61 25.93 27.51
CA SER A 52 -5.50 25.27 28.47
C SER A 52 -5.65 23.77 28.17
N ARG A 53 -6.02 22.97 29.19
CA ARG A 53 -6.27 21.53 29.02
C ARG A 53 -7.28 21.20 27.91
N PRO A 54 -8.40 21.94 27.71
CA PRO A 54 -9.29 21.74 26.57
C PRO A 54 -8.63 22.00 25.21
N GLU A 55 -7.80 23.03 25.10
CA GLU A 55 -7.09 23.34 23.86
C GLU A 55 -6.02 22.31 23.54
N ILE A 56 -5.28 21.82 24.53
CA ILE A 56 -4.34 20.70 24.39
C ILE A 56 -5.07 19.46 23.90
N ARG A 57 -6.23 19.14 24.50
CA ARG A 57 -7.06 18.02 24.04
C ARG A 57 -7.54 18.21 22.61
N ARG A 58 -7.94 19.43 22.22
CA ARG A 58 -8.35 19.75 20.85
C ARG A 58 -7.18 19.62 19.88
N LEU A 59 -6.02 20.22 20.19
CA LEU A 59 -4.78 20.10 19.41
C LEU A 59 -4.42 18.63 19.23
N LYS A 60 -4.38 17.86 20.32
CA LYS A 60 -4.08 16.43 20.25
C LYS A 60 -5.13 15.67 19.46
N LYS A 61 -6.43 15.91 19.65
CA LYS A 61 -7.50 15.26 18.89
C LYS A 61 -7.40 15.59 17.39
N TYR A 62 -7.10 16.83 17.05
CA TYR A 62 -6.94 17.31 15.68
C TYR A 62 -5.65 16.75 15.06
N PHE A 63 -4.54 16.78 15.79
CA PHE A 63 -3.31 16.09 15.44
C PHE A 63 -3.54 14.59 15.23
N HIS A 64 -4.30 13.92 16.09
CA HIS A 64 -4.64 12.50 15.89
C HIS A 64 -5.55 12.24 14.68
N LYS A 65 -6.36 13.23 14.28
CA LYS A 65 -7.23 13.15 13.10
C LYS A 65 -6.44 13.34 11.80
N TYR A 66 -5.44 14.22 11.77
CA TYR A 66 -4.71 14.62 10.56
C TYR A 66 -3.26 14.10 10.49
N CYS A 67 -2.66 13.72 11.61
CA CYS A 67 -1.27 13.27 11.75
C CYS A 67 -1.24 11.84 12.31
N PRO A 68 -0.93 10.83 11.49
CA PRO A 68 -1.21 9.47 11.85
C PRO A 68 -0.10 8.72 12.59
N GLN A 69 0.43 9.30 13.65
CA GLN A 69 1.38 8.54 14.49
C GLN A 69 0.72 7.50 15.38
N THR A 70 -0.62 7.49 15.48
CA THR A 70 -1.35 6.35 16.08
C THR A 70 -1.62 5.22 15.10
N TYR A 71 -1.37 5.38 13.79
CA TYR A 71 -1.31 4.23 12.89
C TYR A 71 -0.18 3.30 13.26
N LEU A 72 0.97 3.81 13.71
CA LEU A 72 2.07 3.01 14.23
C LEU A 72 1.61 2.09 15.38
N SER A 73 0.96 2.63 16.41
CA SER A 73 0.48 1.85 17.56
C SER A 73 -0.65 0.89 17.18
N LYS A 74 -1.56 1.29 16.29
CA LYS A 74 -2.67 0.45 15.81
C LYS A 74 -2.20 -0.63 14.83
N PHE A 75 -1.27 -0.32 13.94
CA PHE A 75 -0.63 -1.24 13.00
C PHE A 75 0.23 -2.25 13.75
N LYS A 76 1.01 -1.81 14.76
CA LYS A 76 1.64 -2.74 15.71
C LYS A 76 0.62 -3.65 16.37
N LYS A 77 -0.52 -3.13 16.84
CA LYS A 77 -1.59 -3.95 17.42
C LYS A 77 -2.19 -4.95 16.43
N ILE A 78 -2.42 -4.56 15.17
CA ILE A 78 -2.95 -5.44 14.11
C ILE A 78 -1.94 -6.52 13.71
N LEU A 79 -0.66 -6.17 13.62
CA LEU A 79 0.43 -7.13 13.37
C LEU A 79 0.61 -8.12 14.52
N LEU A 80 0.58 -7.64 15.77
CA LEU A 80 0.75 -8.45 16.96
C LEU A 80 -0.47 -9.37 17.21
N ALA A 81 -1.69 -8.86 17.02
CA ALA A 81 -2.92 -9.65 17.18
C ALA A 81 -3.04 -10.83 16.20
N ARG A 82 -2.24 -10.88 15.13
CA ARG A 82 -2.17 -12.02 14.22
C ARG A 82 -1.09 -13.05 14.58
N ARG A 83 -0.16 -12.72 15.47
CA ARG A 83 0.87 -13.68 15.95
C ARG A 83 0.33 -14.63 17.00
N GLU A 84 -0.68 -14.24 17.79
CA GLU A 84 -1.28 -15.09 18.83
C GLU A 84 -2.19 -16.20 18.30
N GLY A 85 -2.26 -16.41 16.98
CA GLY A 85 -3.20 -17.36 16.36
C GLY A 85 -2.59 -18.45 15.45
N ASN A 86 -1.27 -18.55 15.33
CA ASN A 86 -0.61 -19.59 14.56
C ASN A 86 0.81 -19.78 15.09
N ASP A 87 0.96 -20.66 16.08
CA ASP A 87 2.26 -21.18 16.48
C ASP A 87 2.16 -22.69 16.60
N GLU A 88 2.35 -23.39 15.47
CA GLU A 88 2.85 -24.77 15.44
C GLU A 88 3.67 -24.97 14.15
N GLY A 89 4.96 -25.26 14.31
CA GLY A 89 5.78 -25.96 13.30
C GLY A 89 6.86 -25.14 12.59
N GLU A 90 7.96 -24.83 13.26
CA GLU A 90 9.25 -24.67 12.58
C GLU A 90 9.68 -26.04 12.01
N VAL A 91 9.77 -26.16 10.69
CA VAL A 91 10.48 -27.26 10.03
C VAL A 91 11.69 -26.69 9.31
N VAL A 92 12.86 -27.05 9.81
CA VAL A 92 14.16 -26.78 9.21
C VAL A 92 14.37 -27.75 8.05
N VAL A 93 14.66 -27.25 6.85
CA VAL A 93 15.24 -28.04 5.76
C VAL A 93 16.42 -27.25 5.18
N PRO A 94 17.61 -27.84 5.02
CA PRO A 94 18.77 -27.17 4.45
C PRO A 94 18.68 -27.18 2.92
N ASP A 95 19.04 -26.08 2.26
CA ASP A 95 19.24 -26.09 0.81
C ASP A 95 20.57 -25.41 0.44
N GLU A 96 21.42 -26.23 -0.19
CA GLU A 96 22.67 -25.87 -0.84
C GLU A 96 22.38 -25.54 -2.31
N THR A 97 22.14 -24.27 -2.66
CA THR A 97 22.46 -23.78 -4.01
C THR A 97 22.83 -22.30 -3.95
N GLY A 98 24.02 -21.99 -4.46
CA GLY A 98 24.60 -20.65 -4.42
C GLY A 98 23.99 -19.72 -5.46
N GLU A 99 23.15 -18.78 -5.01
CA GLU A 99 23.00 -17.45 -5.60
C GLU A 99 22.94 -16.40 -4.47
N ARG A 100 23.49 -15.21 -4.75
CA ARG A 100 23.73 -14.09 -3.80
C ARG A 100 22.48 -13.67 -3.00
N PRO A 101 22.65 -13.13 -1.78
CA PRO A 101 21.65 -13.23 -0.73
C PRO A 101 20.37 -12.48 -1.10
N SER A 102 19.25 -13.15 -0.87
CA SER A 102 17.96 -12.49 -0.71
C SER A 102 18.13 -11.38 0.33
N VAL A 103 17.73 -10.15 -0.02
CA VAL A 103 17.64 -9.05 0.95
C VAL A 103 16.92 -9.62 2.17
N ARG A 104 17.61 -9.70 3.31
CA ARG A 104 17.00 -10.12 4.57
C ARG A 104 16.05 -8.99 4.92
N VAL A 105 14.75 -9.26 4.84
CA VAL A 105 13.72 -8.30 5.21
C VAL A 105 13.32 -8.68 6.64
N PRO A 106 13.72 -7.92 7.67
CA PRO A 106 13.22 -8.03 9.04
C PRO A 106 11.69 -8.15 9.17
N SER A 107 11.22 -8.59 10.33
CA SER A 107 9.78 -8.83 10.57
C SER A 107 8.97 -7.58 10.96
N LYS A 108 9.57 -6.38 10.89
CA LYS A 108 8.97 -5.08 11.27
C LYS A 108 9.31 -4.05 10.19
N HIS A 109 8.36 -3.54 9.41
CA HIS A 109 8.71 -2.51 8.43
C HIS A 109 7.74 -1.34 8.37
N ILE A 110 7.93 -0.47 9.36
CA ILE A 110 7.57 0.93 9.22
C ILE A 110 8.86 1.64 8.82
N ILE A 111 8.90 2.09 7.58
CA ILE A 111 10.07 2.72 6.98
C ILE A 111 10.03 4.22 7.34
N PRO A 112 11.09 4.77 7.93
CA PRO A 112 11.21 6.21 8.16
C PRO A 112 11.09 6.97 6.82
N ALA A 113 10.33 8.06 6.81
CA ALA A 113 10.09 8.82 5.58
C ALA A 113 11.37 9.42 4.98
N ASP A 114 12.34 9.76 5.83
CA ASP A 114 13.68 10.24 5.49
C ASP A 114 14.61 9.14 4.93
N ALA A 115 14.28 7.86 5.14
CA ALA A 115 14.98 6.74 4.52
C ALA A 115 14.55 6.50 3.07
N ILE A 116 13.53 7.22 2.58
CA ILE A 116 13.00 7.12 1.22
C ILE A 116 13.38 8.36 0.41
N VAL A 117 13.95 8.12 -0.76
CA VAL A 117 14.14 9.14 -1.79
C VAL A 117 13.23 8.80 -2.97
N ILE A 118 12.31 9.70 -3.31
CA ILE A 118 11.43 9.55 -4.47
C ILE A 118 12.12 10.10 -5.71
N ASN A 119 12.03 9.37 -6.82
CA ASN A 119 12.66 9.73 -8.09
C ASN A 119 11.59 10.07 -9.13
N LYS A 120 11.37 9.18 -10.12
CA LYS A 120 10.47 9.42 -11.24
C LYS A 120 9.10 8.77 -11.03
N GLU A 121 8.08 9.34 -11.63
CA GLU A 121 6.78 8.69 -11.76
C GLU A 121 6.87 7.48 -12.71
N LEU A 122 6.25 6.37 -12.31
CA LEU A 122 6.11 5.16 -13.14
C LEU A 122 4.71 5.07 -13.75
N GLY A 123 3.70 5.56 -13.03
CA GLY A 123 2.33 5.66 -13.54
C GLY A 123 1.34 6.13 -12.49
N VAL A 124 0.12 6.44 -12.95
CA VAL A 124 -1.00 6.83 -12.11
C VAL A 124 -2.04 5.73 -12.14
N GLY A 125 -2.36 5.18 -10.98
CA GLY A 125 -3.41 4.18 -10.80
C GLY A 125 -4.63 4.73 -10.08
N GLU A 126 -5.64 3.89 -9.90
CA GLU A 126 -6.89 4.25 -9.20
C GLU A 126 -6.65 4.68 -7.72
N PHE A 127 -5.62 4.13 -7.11
CA PHE A 127 -5.32 4.30 -5.68
C PHE A 127 -4.28 5.38 -5.39
N GLY A 128 -3.76 6.04 -6.44
CA GLY A 128 -2.73 7.06 -6.33
C GLY A 128 -1.62 6.89 -7.35
N VAL A 129 -0.50 7.55 -7.08
CA VAL A 129 0.66 7.59 -7.98
C VAL A 129 1.66 6.54 -7.56
N VAL A 130 2.19 5.79 -8.54
CA VAL A 130 3.30 4.87 -8.36
C VAL A 130 4.56 5.55 -8.86
N GLN A 131 5.57 5.62 -8.00
CA GLN A 131 6.84 6.29 -8.27
C GLN A 131 7.99 5.31 -8.04
N GLN A 132 9.05 5.43 -8.84
CA GLN A 132 10.32 4.80 -8.54
C GLN A 132 11.00 5.60 -7.43
N GLY A 133 11.69 4.91 -6.54
CA GLY A 133 12.55 5.55 -5.56
C GLY A 133 13.66 4.65 -5.07
N VAL A 134 14.37 5.14 -4.05
CA VAL A 134 15.43 4.43 -3.35
C VAL A 134 15.10 4.39 -1.88
N TRP A 135 15.12 3.19 -1.30
CA TRP A 135 15.06 2.97 0.13
C TRP A 135 16.47 2.69 0.66
N THR A 136 16.88 3.41 1.70
CA THR A 136 18.10 3.10 2.46
C THR A 136 17.72 2.30 3.69
N ASN A 137 18.15 1.04 3.79
CA ASN A 137 17.82 0.19 4.93
C ASN A 137 18.67 0.54 6.16
N GLU A 138 18.42 -0.12 7.30
CA GLU A 138 19.13 0.11 8.56
C GLU A 138 20.63 -0.23 8.46
N GLU A 139 21.00 -1.09 7.52
CA GLU A 139 22.39 -1.48 7.24
C GLU A 139 23.10 -0.48 6.29
N GLY A 140 22.39 0.56 5.83
CA GLY A 140 22.91 1.57 4.91
C GLY A 140 22.87 1.16 3.43
N GLU A 141 22.30 0.01 3.10
CA GLU A 141 22.17 -0.46 1.72
C GLU A 141 21.07 0.32 1.00
N ARG A 142 21.34 0.66 -0.27
CA ARG A 142 20.41 1.40 -1.13
C ARG A 142 19.69 0.48 -2.08
N ILE A 143 18.40 0.32 -1.89
CA ILE A 143 17.52 -0.60 -2.62
C ILE A 143 16.60 0.19 -3.54
N GLN A 144 16.53 -0.20 -4.81
CA GLN A 144 15.57 0.36 -5.76
C GLN A 144 14.16 -0.16 -5.46
N VAL A 145 13.19 0.73 -5.34
CA VAL A 145 11.84 0.40 -4.89
C VAL A 145 10.76 1.04 -5.75
N ALA A 146 9.60 0.41 -5.79
CA ALA A 146 8.36 1.04 -6.23
C ALA A 146 7.60 1.58 -5.02
N ILE A 147 7.12 2.81 -5.11
CA ILE A 147 6.49 3.55 -4.02
C ILE A 147 5.10 3.94 -4.48
N LYS A 148 4.09 3.34 -3.87
CA LYS A 148 2.69 3.70 -4.11
C LYS A 148 2.25 4.71 -3.06
N CYS A 149 2.08 5.96 -3.46
CA CYS A 149 1.64 7.05 -2.61
C CYS A 149 0.11 7.11 -2.61
N LEU A 150 -0.52 6.99 -1.44
CA LEU A 150 -1.97 7.12 -1.31
C LEU A 150 -2.40 8.58 -1.50
N SER A 151 -3.55 8.81 -2.13
CA SER A 151 -4.09 10.18 -2.27
C SER A 151 -4.46 10.78 -0.90
N LYS A 152 -4.32 12.11 -0.76
CA LYS A 152 -4.68 12.84 0.47
C LYS A 152 -6.12 12.56 0.92
N GLU A 153 -7.04 12.44 -0.04
CA GLU A 153 -8.45 12.13 0.21
C GLU A 153 -8.63 10.73 0.84
N ARG A 154 -7.95 9.70 0.30
CA ARG A 154 -8.01 8.35 0.88
C ARG A 154 -7.30 8.26 2.22
N MET A 155 -6.22 9.03 2.43
CA MET A 155 -5.56 9.14 3.73
C MET A 155 -6.53 9.62 4.83
N GLN A 156 -7.43 10.54 4.49
CA GLN A 156 -8.41 11.11 5.43
C GLN A 156 -9.64 10.22 5.62
N THR A 157 -10.11 9.56 4.55
CA THR A 157 -11.39 8.86 4.54
C THR A 157 -11.28 7.36 4.88
N GLN A 158 -10.19 6.70 4.50
CA GLN A 158 -10.05 5.22 4.60
C GLN A 158 -8.69 4.71 5.13
N PRO A 159 -8.06 5.35 6.11
CA PRO A 159 -6.72 4.95 6.54
C PRO A 159 -6.64 3.56 7.21
N MET A 160 -7.73 3.10 7.85
CA MET A 160 -7.75 1.79 8.50
C MET A 160 -7.80 0.65 7.50
N GLU A 161 -8.42 0.85 6.33
CA GLU A 161 -8.44 -0.15 5.26
C GLU A 161 -7.04 -0.31 4.66
N PHE A 162 -6.33 0.81 4.46
CA PHE A 162 -4.92 0.80 4.05
C PHE A 162 -4.03 0.00 5.01
N LEU A 163 -4.13 0.25 6.33
CA LEU A 163 -3.33 -0.49 7.31
C LEU A 163 -3.66 -1.97 7.35
N LYS A 164 -4.94 -2.33 7.16
CA LYS A 164 -5.34 -3.74 7.06
C LYS A 164 -4.74 -4.38 5.81
N GLU A 165 -4.80 -3.72 4.66
CA GLU A 165 -4.20 -4.20 3.41
C GLU A 165 -2.68 -4.37 3.54
N ALA A 166 -1.98 -3.35 4.06
CA ALA A 166 -0.56 -3.43 4.35
C ALA A 166 -0.22 -4.59 5.30
N SER A 167 -1.05 -4.83 6.33
CA SER A 167 -0.84 -5.93 7.27
C SER A 167 -1.06 -7.32 6.65
N ILE A 168 -1.94 -7.42 5.64
CA ILE A 168 -2.15 -8.65 4.87
C ILE A 168 -0.94 -8.88 3.97
N MET A 169 -0.54 -7.85 3.22
CA MET A 169 0.59 -7.92 2.29
C MET A 169 1.92 -8.24 3.00
N HIS A 170 2.10 -7.78 4.23
CA HIS A 170 3.30 -8.05 5.04
C HIS A 170 3.55 -9.55 5.26
N ASN A 171 2.49 -10.37 5.31
CA ASN A 171 2.59 -11.80 5.55
C ASN A 171 2.64 -12.63 4.25
N ILE A 172 2.72 -11.97 3.10
CA ILE A 172 2.83 -12.63 1.80
C ILE A 172 4.32 -12.83 1.50
N ASN A 173 4.72 -14.09 1.30
CA ASN A 173 6.05 -14.47 0.88
C ASN A 173 5.94 -15.56 -0.19
N SER A 174 5.98 -15.14 -1.45
CA SER A 174 5.92 -16.01 -2.62
C SER A 174 6.83 -15.47 -3.71
N GLU A 175 7.48 -16.35 -4.46
CA GLU A 175 8.34 -15.94 -5.57
C GLU A 175 7.58 -15.24 -6.69
N HIS A 176 6.30 -15.60 -6.88
CA HIS A 176 5.43 -15.10 -7.95
C HIS A 176 4.54 -13.94 -7.51
N ILE A 177 4.80 -13.34 -6.34
CA ILE A 177 4.05 -12.20 -5.82
C ILE A 177 5.02 -11.09 -5.44
N VAL A 178 4.69 -9.85 -5.84
CA VAL A 178 5.50 -8.67 -5.51
C VAL A 178 5.61 -8.52 -4.00
N ARG A 179 6.84 -8.51 -3.50
CA ARG A 179 7.14 -8.40 -2.08
C ARG A 179 6.92 -6.98 -1.60
N LEU A 180 6.20 -6.86 -0.49
CA LEU A 180 6.16 -5.63 0.31
C LEU A 180 7.43 -5.56 1.16
N TYR A 181 8.20 -4.49 1.01
CA TYR A 181 9.30 -4.19 1.91
C TYR A 181 8.80 -3.52 3.18
N GLY A 182 7.86 -2.59 3.06
CA GLY A 182 7.31 -1.90 4.22
C GLY A 182 6.33 -0.80 3.89
N VAL A 183 5.94 -0.07 4.93
CA VAL A 183 5.06 1.08 4.81
C VAL A 183 5.70 2.33 5.40
N VAL A 184 5.52 3.46 4.74
CA VAL A 184 5.83 4.78 5.32
C VAL A 184 4.55 5.33 5.93
N LEU A 185 4.60 5.64 7.22
CA LEU A 185 3.51 6.23 7.97
C LEU A 185 3.94 7.61 8.46
N ASP A 186 3.77 8.62 7.62
CA ASP A 186 4.03 10.02 7.98
C ASP A 186 2.74 10.85 7.97
N THR A 187 2.79 11.97 8.69
CA THR A 187 1.77 13.02 8.69
C THR A 187 1.33 13.47 7.31
N ASN A 188 2.27 13.55 6.36
CA ASN A 188 2.00 14.04 5.02
C ASN A 188 2.00 12.95 3.95
N ALA A 189 2.29 11.70 4.31
CA ALA A 189 2.42 10.61 3.36
C ALA A 189 2.10 9.23 3.96
N LEU A 190 1.22 8.50 3.27
CA LEU A 190 1.11 7.04 3.40
C LEU A 190 1.67 6.41 2.13
N MET A 191 2.70 5.57 2.28
CA MET A 191 3.34 4.91 1.15
C MET A 191 3.42 3.40 1.37
N LEU A 192 3.17 2.62 0.32
CA LEU A 192 3.59 1.22 0.24
C LEU A 192 4.90 1.15 -0.52
N VAL A 193 5.89 0.50 0.06
CA VAL A 193 7.23 0.33 -0.53
C VAL A 193 7.38 -1.13 -0.91
N THR A 194 7.50 -1.42 -2.20
CA THR A 194 7.58 -2.78 -2.75
C THR A 194 8.82 -2.97 -3.61
N GLU A 195 9.07 -4.23 -3.99
CA GLU A 195 10.00 -4.54 -5.07
C GLU A 195 9.70 -3.70 -6.31
N LEU A 196 10.76 -3.14 -6.91
CA LEU A 196 10.69 -2.51 -8.22
C LEU A 196 10.83 -3.58 -9.30
N ALA A 197 9.82 -3.71 -10.16
CA ALA A 197 9.95 -4.50 -11.37
C ALA A 197 10.83 -3.74 -12.39
N PRO A 198 11.97 -4.29 -12.84
CA PRO A 198 12.83 -3.62 -13.81
C PRO A 198 12.17 -3.51 -15.18
N LEU A 199 11.28 -4.46 -15.49
CA LEU A 199 10.44 -4.42 -16.67
C LEU A 199 9.04 -3.97 -16.24
N ARG A 200 8.34 -3.34 -17.18
CA ARG A 200 6.98 -2.82 -17.01
C ARG A 200 5.93 -3.93 -16.90
N SER A 201 4.64 -3.57 -16.90
CA SER A 201 3.58 -4.58 -16.86
C SER A 201 3.62 -5.50 -18.08
N LEU A 202 3.16 -6.73 -17.92
CA LEU A 202 3.06 -7.70 -19.00
C LEU A 202 2.16 -7.17 -20.13
N LEU A 203 1.09 -6.46 -19.78
CA LEU A 203 0.21 -5.79 -20.74
C LEU A 203 0.99 -4.83 -21.65
N GLU A 204 1.83 -3.97 -21.08
CA GLU A 204 2.62 -3.03 -21.87
C GLU A 204 3.68 -3.74 -22.70
N CYS A 205 4.33 -4.77 -22.14
CA CYS A 205 5.32 -5.59 -22.84
C CYS A 205 4.76 -6.28 -24.08
N ILE A 206 3.55 -6.84 -24.00
CA ILE A 206 2.90 -7.54 -25.12
C ILE A 206 2.30 -6.55 -26.13
N LYS A 207 1.77 -5.41 -25.66
CA LYS A 207 1.21 -4.38 -26.53
C LYS A 207 2.27 -3.70 -27.38
N GLU A 208 3.46 -3.48 -26.84
CA GLU A 208 4.54 -2.82 -27.57
C GLU A 208 5.16 -3.74 -28.65
N PRO A 209 5.07 -3.38 -29.96
CA PRO A 209 5.54 -4.24 -31.03
C PRO A 209 7.04 -4.60 -30.95
N SER A 210 7.88 -3.65 -30.55
CA SER A 210 9.33 -3.85 -30.38
C SER A 210 9.68 -4.84 -29.27
N LEU A 211 8.85 -4.95 -28.22
CA LEU A 211 9.06 -5.89 -27.15
C LEU A 211 8.40 -7.25 -27.39
N ARG A 212 7.30 -7.29 -28.15
CA ARG A 212 6.50 -8.50 -28.37
C ARG A 212 7.30 -9.72 -28.84
N VAL A 213 8.33 -9.49 -29.67
CA VAL A 213 9.22 -10.56 -30.16
C VAL A 213 9.99 -11.26 -29.03
N SER A 214 10.19 -10.58 -27.90
CA SER A 214 10.82 -11.15 -26.69
C SER A 214 9.88 -12.01 -25.85
N PHE A 215 8.60 -12.10 -26.22
CA PHE A 215 7.56 -12.86 -25.49
C PHE A 215 6.89 -13.89 -26.41
N PRO A 216 7.62 -14.93 -26.86
CA PRO A 216 7.04 -16.00 -27.65
C PRO A 216 6.01 -16.79 -26.83
N VAL A 217 5.14 -17.55 -27.52
CA VAL A 217 4.07 -18.35 -26.90
C VAL A 217 4.59 -19.23 -25.76
N VAL A 218 5.76 -19.85 -25.94
CA VAL A 218 6.38 -20.70 -24.91
C VAL A 218 6.65 -19.91 -23.62
N SER A 219 7.19 -18.69 -23.71
CA SER A 219 7.40 -17.82 -22.55
C SER A 219 6.08 -17.43 -21.89
N LEU A 220 5.04 -17.17 -22.69
CA LEU A 220 3.71 -16.87 -22.15
C LEU A 220 3.11 -18.07 -21.41
N CYS A 221 3.30 -19.30 -21.88
CA CYS A 221 2.90 -20.51 -21.17
C CYS A 221 3.63 -20.63 -19.83
N HIS A 222 4.95 -20.37 -19.79
CA HIS A 222 5.70 -20.34 -18.53
C HIS A 222 5.18 -19.26 -17.56
N PHE A 223 4.83 -18.08 -18.07
CA PHE A 223 4.23 -17.03 -17.24
C PHE A 223 2.86 -17.44 -16.70
N SER A 224 2.04 -18.14 -17.48
CA SER A 224 0.76 -18.68 -17.00
C SER A 224 0.94 -19.62 -15.81
N ILE A 225 1.96 -20.49 -15.85
CA ILE A 225 2.29 -21.38 -14.73
C ILE A 225 2.65 -20.56 -13.48
N GLN A 226 3.53 -19.57 -13.61
CA GLN A 226 3.91 -18.69 -12.49
C GLN A 226 2.71 -17.91 -11.91
N ILE A 227 1.80 -17.44 -12.77
CA ILE A 227 0.56 -16.78 -12.34
C ILE A 227 -0.31 -17.77 -11.55
N CYS A 228 -0.49 -19.00 -12.04
CA CYS A 228 -1.25 -20.03 -11.33
C CYS A 228 -0.63 -20.34 -9.96
N ASP A 229 0.69 -20.50 -9.88
CA ASP A 229 1.39 -20.76 -8.62
C ASP A 229 1.21 -19.61 -7.63
N GLY A 230 1.33 -18.35 -8.09
CA GLY A 230 1.07 -17.18 -7.27
C GLY A 230 -0.37 -17.09 -6.77
N MET A 231 -1.35 -17.41 -7.62
CA MET A 231 -2.76 -17.42 -7.25
C MET A 231 -3.11 -18.57 -6.29
N SER A 232 -2.52 -19.76 -6.48
CA SER A 232 -2.67 -20.89 -5.56
C SER A 232 -2.10 -20.57 -4.18
N TYR A 233 -0.96 -19.87 -4.12
CA TYR A 233 -0.43 -19.36 -2.84
C TYR A 233 -1.42 -18.41 -2.14
N LEU A 234 -2.04 -17.48 -2.87
CA LEU A 234 -3.01 -16.55 -2.30
C LEU A 234 -4.27 -17.26 -1.81
N GLU A 235 -4.77 -18.23 -2.57
CA GLU A 235 -5.88 -19.09 -2.18
C GLU A 235 -5.58 -19.83 -0.86
N GLY A 236 -4.40 -20.44 -0.74
CA GLY A 236 -3.95 -21.09 0.49
C GLY A 236 -3.86 -20.15 1.70
N LYS A 237 -3.64 -18.85 1.46
CA LYS A 237 -3.70 -17.79 2.49
C LYS A 237 -5.09 -17.19 2.67
N ARG A 238 -6.13 -17.73 2.00
CA ARG A 238 -7.51 -17.24 1.97
C ARG A 238 -7.61 -15.77 1.52
N LEU A 239 -6.78 -15.38 0.57
CA LEU A 239 -6.74 -14.03 -0.01
C LEU A 239 -7.28 -14.03 -1.42
N ILE A 240 -8.25 -13.17 -1.71
CA ILE A 240 -8.79 -12.99 -3.05
C ILE A 240 -8.17 -11.74 -3.67
N HIS A 241 -7.54 -11.86 -4.85
CA HIS A 241 -6.93 -10.72 -5.54
C HIS A 241 -7.94 -9.64 -5.95
N ARG A 242 -9.05 -10.05 -6.59
CA ARG A 242 -10.16 -9.23 -7.13
C ARG A 242 -9.84 -8.33 -8.33
N ASP A 243 -8.60 -8.30 -8.80
CA ASP A 243 -8.20 -7.53 -9.99
C ASP A 243 -7.06 -8.22 -10.75
N LEU A 244 -7.13 -9.55 -10.91
CA LEU A 244 -6.11 -10.27 -11.67
C LEU A 244 -6.26 -9.94 -13.17
N ALA A 245 -5.27 -9.23 -13.72
CA ALA A 245 -5.23 -8.86 -15.12
C ALA A 245 -3.77 -8.64 -15.56
N ALA A 246 -3.49 -8.70 -16.86
CA ALA A 246 -2.13 -8.52 -17.40
C ALA A 246 -1.47 -7.17 -17.04
N ARG A 247 -2.26 -6.13 -16.71
CA ARG A 247 -1.77 -4.84 -16.19
C ARG A 247 -1.15 -4.95 -14.79
N ASN A 248 -1.60 -5.93 -14.02
CA ASN A 248 -1.18 -6.19 -12.64
C ASN A 248 -0.18 -7.37 -12.57
N ILE A 249 0.28 -7.87 -13.73
CA ILE A 249 1.41 -8.79 -13.81
C ILE A 249 2.63 -7.96 -14.17
N LEU A 250 3.63 -7.93 -13.28
CA LEU A 250 4.87 -7.21 -13.51
C LEU A 250 5.95 -8.17 -13.98
N VAL A 251 6.75 -7.75 -14.96
CA VAL A 251 7.82 -8.57 -15.51
C VAL A 251 9.13 -8.20 -14.79
N PHE A 252 9.84 -9.19 -14.26
CA PHE A 252 11.11 -8.99 -13.57
C PHE A 252 12.30 -9.34 -14.46
N SER A 253 12.14 -10.36 -15.29
CA SER A 253 13.11 -10.78 -16.30
C SER A 253 12.41 -11.54 -17.42
N LYS A 254 13.16 -12.02 -18.42
CA LYS A 254 12.61 -12.83 -19.52
C LYS A 254 11.84 -14.08 -19.05
N ASN A 255 12.18 -14.61 -17.88
CA ASN A 255 11.63 -15.85 -17.34
C ASN A 255 10.95 -15.66 -15.98
N LYS A 256 10.75 -14.43 -15.51
CA LYS A 256 10.20 -14.17 -14.17
C LYS A 256 9.15 -13.08 -14.21
N ILE A 257 7.96 -13.42 -13.76
CA ILE A 257 6.87 -12.47 -13.50
C ILE A 257 6.52 -12.48 -12.02
N LYS A 258 5.85 -11.42 -11.58
CA LYS A 258 5.20 -11.39 -10.28
C LYS A 258 3.84 -10.71 -10.38
N ILE A 259 2.87 -11.25 -9.66
CA ILE A 259 1.55 -10.65 -9.50
C ILE A 259 1.67 -9.45 -8.54
N SER A 260 1.01 -8.35 -8.87
CA SER A 260 1.05 -7.06 -8.16
C SER A 260 -0.36 -6.51 -7.95
N ASP A 261 -0.45 -5.36 -7.28
CA ASP A 261 -1.65 -4.55 -7.07
C ASP A 261 -2.85 -5.29 -6.46
N PHE A 262 -2.60 -5.97 -5.34
CA PHE A 262 -3.60 -6.54 -4.44
C PHE A 262 -4.34 -5.49 -3.60
N GLY A 263 -4.33 -4.22 -3.98
CA GLY A 263 -5.00 -3.12 -3.25
C GLY A 263 -6.52 -3.21 -3.22
N LEU A 264 -7.10 -4.15 -3.97
CA LEU A 264 -8.51 -4.53 -3.90
C LEU A 264 -8.74 -5.84 -3.13
N SER A 265 -7.67 -6.48 -2.68
CA SER A 265 -7.71 -7.83 -2.14
C SER A 265 -8.37 -7.89 -0.77
N ARG A 266 -9.09 -8.98 -0.54
CA ARG A 266 -9.87 -9.17 0.69
C ARG A 266 -9.56 -10.55 1.25
N ALA A 267 -9.33 -10.59 2.56
CA ALA A 267 -9.27 -11.85 3.29
C ALA A 267 -10.68 -12.43 3.39
N LEU A 268 -10.82 -13.71 3.06
CA LEU A 268 -12.03 -14.46 3.33
C LEU A 268 -12.14 -14.73 4.84
N GLY A 269 -13.33 -14.51 5.40
CA GLY A 269 -13.62 -14.86 6.79
C GLY A 269 -13.57 -16.38 6.99
N VAL A 270 -13.23 -16.82 8.21
CA VAL A 270 -13.25 -18.24 8.58
C VAL A 270 -14.65 -18.81 8.34
N GLY A 271 -14.72 -19.97 7.67
CA GLY A 271 -15.98 -20.62 7.29
C GLY A 271 -16.75 -19.97 6.14
N LYS A 272 -16.16 -18.99 5.43
CA LYS A 272 -16.75 -18.39 4.22
C LYS A 272 -16.00 -18.81 2.96
N ASP A 273 -16.75 -19.28 1.97
CA ASP A 273 -16.22 -19.66 0.66
C ASP A 273 -16.36 -18.54 -0.38
N TYR A 274 -17.08 -17.48 -0.05
CA TYR A 274 -17.28 -16.31 -0.91
C TYR A 274 -17.17 -14.98 -0.14
N TYR A 275 -16.73 -13.94 -0.84
CA TYR A 275 -16.74 -12.56 -0.34
C TYR A 275 -17.87 -11.79 -1.04
N GLN A 276 -18.87 -11.36 -0.26
CA GLN A 276 -19.96 -10.52 -0.78
C GLN A 276 -19.51 -9.05 -0.79
N THR A 277 -19.48 -8.45 -1.96
CA THR A 277 -19.19 -7.01 -2.10
C THR A 277 -20.48 -6.23 -1.89
N ASN A 278 -20.46 -5.25 -0.97
CA ASN A 278 -21.57 -4.32 -0.81
C ASN A 278 -21.60 -3.38 -2.02
N PHE A 279 -22.55 -3.59 -2.94
CA PHE A 279 -22.71 -2.75 -4.11
C PHE A 279 -23.17 -1.34 -3.68
N ASN A 280 -22.42 -0.32 -4.11
CA ASN A 280 -22.78 1.08 -4.00
C ASN A 280 -22.56 1.70 -5.39
N VAL A 281 -23.37 2.69 -5.77
CA VAL A 281 -23.28 3.44 -7.04
C VAL A 281 -21.87 4.00 -7.34
N ASN A 282 -21.02 4.20 -6.32
CA ASN A 282 -19.63 4.66 -6.51
C ASN A 282 -18.60 3.54 -6.67
N LEU A 283 -19.01 2.27 -6.63
CA LEU A 283 -18.12 1.12 -6.71
C LEU A 283 -17.68 0.88 -8.16
N LYS A 284 -16.44 1.25 -8.48
CA LYS A 284 -15.82 0.92 -9.77
C LYS A 284 -15.33 -0.52 -9.74
N LEU A 285 -15.86 -1.35 -10.63
CA LEU A 285 -15.44 -2.74 -10.79
C LEU A 285 -14.89 -2.95 -12.21
N PRO A 286 -13.80 -3.71 -12.39
CA PRO A 286 -13.33 -4.15 -13.71
C PRO A 286 -14.29 -5.22 -14.27
N ILE A 287 -15.47 -4.81 -14.76
CA ILE A 287 -16.58 -5.71 -15.14
C ILE A 287 -16.12 -6.84 -16.09
N ALA A 288 -15.22 -6.55 -17.03
CA ALA A 288 -14.71 -7.54 -17.98
C ALA A 288 -13.79 -8.64 -17.37
N TRP A 289 -13.42 -8.52 -16.09
CA TRP A 289 -12.58 -9.49 -15.36
C TRP A 289 -13.32 -10.13 -14.17
N PHE A 290 -14.63 -9.89 -14.03
CA PHE A 290 -15.44 -10.50 -12.98
C PHE A 290 -15.98 -11.87 -13.38
N VAL A 291 -16.01 -12.79 -12.42
CA VAL A 291 -16.72 -14.06 -12.56
C VAL A 291 -18.20 -13.84 -12.23
N PHE A 292 -19.09 -14.18 -13.16
CA PHE A 292 -20.53 -14.19 -12.90
C PHE A 292 -20.91 -15.53 -12.25
N THR A 293 -21.28 -15.51 -10.97
CA THR A 293 -21.91 -16.65 -10.29
C THR A 293 -23.43 -16.51 -10.31
N SER A 294 -24.18 -17.58 -10.06
CA SER A 294 -25.66 -17.60 -10.08
C SER A 294 -26.31 -16.52 -9.18
N ASP A 295 -25.69 -16.18 -8.06
CA ASP A 295 -26.14 -15.11 -7.15
C ASP A 295 -25.78 -13.69 -7.65
N SER A 296 -24.81 -13.58 -8.56
CA SER A 296 -24.39 -12.31 -9.18
C SER A 296 -25.32 -11.85 -10.30
N LEU A 297 -26.10 -12.77 -10.89
CA LEU A 297 -27.07 -12.48 -11.96
C LEU A 297 -28.30 -11.69 -11.46
N VAL A 298 -28.63 -11.79 -10.17
CA VAL A 298 -29.82 -11.14 -9.59
C VAL A 298 -29.69 -9.61 -9.54
N TYR A 299 -28.46 -9.07 -9.49
CA TYR A 299 -28.23 -7.62 -9.33
C TYR A 299 -27.94 -6.85 -10.63
N ILE A 300 -27.80 -7.54 -11.76
CA ILE A 300 -27.62 -6.89 -13.08
C ILE A 300 -28.90 -7.09 -13.89
N SER A 301 -30.05 -6.79 -13.30
CA SER A 301 -31.27 -6.67 -14.07
C SER A 301 -31.38 -5.23 -14.60
N GLN A 302 -31.23 -5.10 -15.93
CA GLN A 302 -32.12 -4.37 -16.85
C GLN A 302 -31.56 -3.32 -17.85
N PRO A 303 -30.40 -2.64 -17.73
CA PRO A 303 -29.91 -1.83 -18.87
C PRO A 303 -28.63 -2.33 -19.55
N TYR A 304 -27.68 -2.95 -18.83
CA TYR A 304 -26.31 -3.12 -19.33
C TYR A 304 -26.04 -4.38 -20.19
N ILE A 305 -27.04 -5.26 -20.37
CA ILE A 305 -26.88 -6.51 -21.12
C ILE A 305 -26.92 -6.31 -22.65
N LYS A 306 -27.29 -5.12 -23.16
CA LYS A 306 -27.46 -4.91 -24.61
C LYS A 306 -26.17 -4.71 -25.43
N GLN A 307 -24.97 -4.72 -24.84
CA GLN A 307 -23.72 -4.45 -25.58
C GLN A 307 -22.78 -5.63 -25.84
N TRP A 308 -23.16 -6.87 -25.52
CA TRP A 308 -22.28 -8.04 -25.71
C TRP A 308 -22.82 -9.05 -26.74
N LYS A 309 -23.24 -8.56 -27.91
CA LYS A 309 -23.17 -9.34 -29.15
C LYS A 309 -22.04 -8.74 -29.98
N VAL A 310 -21.22 -9.63 -30.55
CA VAL A 310 -20.00 -9.38 -31.33
C VAL A 310 -18.74 -9.23 -30.48
N PHE A 311 -18.10 -10.35 -30.14
CA PHE A 311 -16.87 -10.87 -30.76
C PHE A 311 -16.73 -12.36 -30.44
#